data_AF-A0A090TAX2-F1
#
_entry.id   AF-A0A090TAX2-F1
#
_cell.length_a   1.000
_cell.length_b   1.000
_cell.length_c   1.000
_cell.angle_alpha   90.00
_cell.angle_beta   90.00
_cell.angle_gamma   90.00
#
_symmetry.space_group_name_H-M   'P 1'
#
loop_
_entity.id
_entity.type
_entity.pdbx_description
1 polymer ?
#
loop_
_entity_poly.entity_id
_entity_poly.type
_entity_poly.pdbx_seq_one_letter_code
_entity_poly.pdbx_strand_id
1 'polypeptide(L)'
;MNDVLLQIPTNSKAKPADDEFLNIGVEMLADASGTAQFYDRDTDPAMAKEGMKGFQEFMVKPERVDQILKRLEKVRQRTFKN
;
A
#
# COMPACT_ATOMS: atom_id res chain seq x y z
N MET A 1 1.37 -20.44 18.62
CA MET A 1 1.15 -20.34 17.15
C MET A 1 1.92 -19.15 16.57
N ASN A 2 1.80 -17.96 17.14
CA ASN A 2 2.54 -16.77 16.67
C ASN A 2 4.08 -16.91 16.81
N ASP A 3 4.56 -17.52 17.90
CA ASP A 3 6.01 -17.76 18.13
C ASP A 3 6.70 -18.57 17.04
N VAL A 4 5.94 -19.37 16.27
CA VAL A 4 6.47 -20.23 15.20
C VAL A 4 6.32 -19.58 13.82
N LEU A 5 5.38 -18.65 13.67
CA LEU A 5 5.04 -18.06 12.37
C LEU A 5 5.86 -16.81 12.03
N LEU A 6 6.61 -16.25 13.00
CA LEU A 6 7.40 -15.00 12.84
C LEU A 6 6.59 -13.88 12.17
N GLN A 7 5.41 -13.61 12.71
CA GLN A 7 4.45 -12.65 12.16
C GLN A 7 3.90 -11.73 13.25
N ILE A 8 3.52 -10.53 12.84
CA ILE A 8 2.78 -9.60 13.68
C ILE A 8 1.34 -10.12 13.82
N PRO A 9 0.83 -10.35 15.05
CA PRO A 9 -0.50 -10.87 15.24
C PRO A 9 -1.57 -9.83 14.89
N THR A 10 -2.67 -10.28 14.28
CA THR A 10 -3.82 -9.43 13.98
C THR A 10 -4.61 -9.01 15.22
N ASN A 11 -4.51 -9.77 16.31
CA ASN A 11 -5.12 -9.44 17.59
C ASN A 11 -4.18 -8.53 18.39
N SER A 12 -4.63 -7.31 18.69
CA SER A 12 -3.87 -6.31 19.45
C SER A 12 -3.51 -6.72 20.89
N LYS A 13 -4.18 -7.74 21.45
CA LYS A 13 -3.87 -8.29 22.78
C LYS A 13 -2.84 -9.43 22.75
N ALA A 14 -2.48 -9.92 21.57
CA ALA A 14 -1.51 -10.99 21.43
C ALA A 14 -0.09 -10.41 21.37
N LYS A 15 0.86 -11.09 22.01
CA LYS A 15 2.28 -10.74 21.87
C LYS A 15 2.82 -11.24 20.53
N PRO A 16 3.59 -10.42 19.79
CA PRO A 16 4.40 -10.91 18.68
C PRO A 16 5.51 -11.83 19.19
N ALA A 17 6.12 -12.59 18.28
CA ALA A 17 7.36 -13.30 18.59
C ALA A 17 8.46 -12.28 18.90
N ASP A 18 9.37 -12.61 19.82
CA ASP A 18 10.48 -11.73 20.20
C ASP A 18 11.58 -11.77 19.13
N ASP A 19 11.43 -10.88 18.15
CA ASP A 19 12.33 -10.70 17.01
C ASP A 19 12.51 -9.20 16.75
N GLU A 20 13.74 -8.79 16.44
CA GLU A 20 14.10 -7.38 16.25
C GLU A 20 13.23 -6.68 15.19
N PHE A 21 13.01 -7.33 14.04
CA PHE A 21 12.22 -6.75 12.94
C PHE A 21 10.73 -6.71 13.27
N LEU A 22 10.22 -7.72 13.98
CA LEU A 22 8.82 -7.73 14.43
C LEU A 22 8.56 -6.65 15.46
N ASN A 23 9.47 -6.44 16.40
CA ASN A 23 9.35 -5.41 17.43
C ASN A 23 9.34 -4.00 16.79
N ILE A 24 10.26 -3.73 15.86
CA ILE A 24 10.28 -2.46 15.10
C ILE A 24 9.00 -2.29 14.27
N GLY A 25 8.53 -3.36 13.62
CA GLY A 25 7.31 -3.32 12.82
C GLY A 25 6.06 -3.02 13.65
N VAL A 26 5.97 -3.55 14.87
CA VAL A 26 4.85 -3.30 15.81
C VAL A 26 4.85 -1.85 16.27
N GLU A 27 6.00 -1.28 16.61
CA GLU A 27 6.13 0.12 17.01
C GLU A 27 5.71 1.05 15.86
N MET A 28 6.22 0.81 14.66
CA MET A 28 5.85 1.57 13.45
C MET A 28 4.34 1.52 13.17
N LEU A 29 3.72 0.35 13.32
CA LEU A 29 2.28 0.18 13.11
C LEU A 29 1.44 0.82 14.23
N ALA A 30 1.94 0.87 15.47
CA ALA A 30 1.26 1.51 16.59
C ALA A 30 1.22 3.04 16.45
N ASP A 31 2.27 3.63 15.87
CA ASP A 31 2.38 5.07 15.61
C ASP A 31 1.65 5.52 14.32
N ALA A 32 1.30 4.57 13.45
CA ALA A 32 0.60 4.88 12.21
C ALA A 32 -0.81 5.41 12.50
N SER A 33 -1.19 6.52 11.84
CA SER A 33 -2.56 7.08 11.96
C SER A 33 -3.65 6.17 11.41
N GLY A 34 -3.28 5.16 10.64
CA GLY A 34 -4.16 4.14 10.08
C GLY A 34 -3.43 3.26 9.08
N THR A 35 -4.08 2.17 8.69
CA THR A 35 -3.57 1.25 7.66
C THR A 35 -4.39 1.39 6.39
N ALA A 36 -3.73 1.56 5.25
CA ALA A 36 -4.36 1.40 3.95
C ALA A 36 -4.22 -0.06 3.47
N GLN A 37 -5.25 -0.58 2.81
CA GLN A 37 -5.11 -1.82 2.04
C GLN A 37 -4.39 -1.55 0.71
N PHE A 38 -4.05 -2.62 0.00
CA PHE A 38 -3.28 -2.55 -1.23
C PHE A 38 -4.07 -1.80 -2.32
N TYR A 39 -3.51 -0.68 -2.79
CA TYR A 39 -4.12 0.19 -3.80
C TYR A 39 -4.67 -0.56 -5.02
N ASP A 40 -3.93 -1.55 -5.52
CA ASP A 40 -4.27 -2.34 -6.71
C ASP A 40 -5.40 -3.34 -6.47
N ARG A 41 -5.66 -3.72 -5.21
CA ARG A 41 -6.79 -4.58 -4.82
C ARG A 41 -8.09 -3.79 -4.64
N ASP A 42 -7.98 -2.53 -4.26
CA ASP A 42 -9.12 -1.66 -3.93
C ASP A 42 -9.65 -0.86 -5.14
N THR A 43 -9.21 -1.19 -6.36
CA THR A 43 -9.61 -0.47 -7.57
C THR A 43 -9.83 -1.42 -8.76
N ASP A 44 -10.43 -0.92 -9.84
CA ASP A 44 -10.65 -1.70 -11.05
C ASP A 44 -9.31 -2.12 -11.69
N PRO A 45 -9.17 -3.34 -12.25
CA PRO A 45 -7.92 -3.83 -12.83
C PRO A 45 -7.25 -2.88 -13.85
N ALA A 46 -8.04 -2.14 -14.64
CA ALA A 46 -7.51 -1.17 -15.58
C ALA A 46 -6.91 0.05 -14.88
N MET A 47 -7.48 0.47 -13.76
CA MET A 47 -6.95 1.54 -12.92
C MET A 47 -5.73 1.07 -12.13
N ALA A 48 -5.79 -0.12 -11.53
CA ALA A 48 -4.71 -0.72 -10.75
C ALA A 48 -3.42 -0.79 -11.57
N LYS A 49 -3.49 -1.32 -12.79
CA LYS A 49 -2.35 -1.47 -13.68
C LYS A 49 -1.68 -0.13 -14.02
N GLU A 50 -2.47 0.89 -14.35
CA GLU A 50 -1.92 2.20 -14.73
C GLU A 50 -1.45 2.99 -13.50
N GLY A 51 -2.11 2.85 -12.35
CA GLY A 51 -1.66 3.40 -11.07
C GLY A 51 -0.30 2.85 -10.65
N MET A 52 -0.08 1.54 -10.77
CA MET A 52 1.21 0.91 -10.45
C MET A 52 2.35 1.41 -11.33
N LYS A 53 2.12 1.58 -12.64
CA LYS A 53 3.09 2.22 -13.53
C LYS A 53 3.37 3.67 -13.13
N GLY A 54 2.34 4.40 -12.72
CA GLY A 54 2.46 5.76 -12.23
C GLY A 54 3.36 5.87 -11.00
N PHE A 55 3.17 4.99 -10.02
CA PHE A 55 4.02 4.96 -8.82
C PHE A 55 5.48 4.63 -9.18
N GLN A 56 5.71 3.63 -10.02
CA GLN A 56 7.07 3.28 -10.47
C GLN A 56 7.74 4.44 -11.21
N GLU A 57 7.01 5.14 -12.08
CA GLU A 57 7.56 6.29 -12.80
C GLU A 57 7.88 7.44 -11.85
N PHE A 58 7.00 7.75 -10.89
CA PHE A 58 7.23 8.81 -9.92
C PHE A 58 8.47 8.56 -9.05
N MET A 59 8.72 7.31 -8.65
CA MET A 59 9.90 6.93 -7.85
C MET A 59 11.23 7.24 -8.57
N VAL A 60 11.25 7.20 -9.91
CA VAL A 60 12.44 7.46 -10.72
C VAL A 60 12.45 8.89 -11.29
N LYS A 61 11.27 9.46 -11.55
CA LYS A 61 11.06 10.74 -12.24
C LYS A 61 9.97 11.57 -11.56
N PRO A 62 10.23 12.09 -10.36
CA PRO A 62 9.23 12.83 -9.58
C PRO A 62 8.73 14.08 -10.30
N GLU A 63 9.54 14.69 -11.17
CA GLU A 63 9.18 15.86 -11.98
C GLU A 63 8.04 15.60 -12.98
N ARG A 64 7.71 14.33 -13.24
CA ARG A 64 6.63 13.93 -14.15
C ARG A 64 5.27 13.77 -13.49
N VAL A 65 5.12 14.16 -12.24
CA VAL A 65 3.87 13.99 -11.46
C VAL A 65 2.63 14.48 -12.23
N ASP A 66 2.69 15.66 -12.86
CA ASP A 66 1.57 16.20 -13.62
C ASP A 66 1.18 15.33 -14.82
N GLN A 67 2.16 14.73 -15.50
CA GLN A 67 1.93 13.86 -16.65
C GLN A 67 1.38 12.51 -16.21
N ILE A 68 1.85 11.99 -15.07
CA ILE A 68 1.32 10.79 -14.43
C ILE A 68 -0.15 11.02 -14.07
N LEU A 69 -0.45 12.09 -13.33
CA LEU A 69 -1.81 12.43 -12.91
C LEU A 69 -2.76 12.63 -14.10
N LYS A 70 -2.32 13.31 -15.17
CA LYS A 70 -3.12 13.47 -16.40
C LYS A 70 -3.46 12.12 -17.06
N ARG A 71 -2.56 11.14 -17.04
CA ARG A 71 -2.83 9.79 -17.57
C ARG A 71 -3.78 9.02 -16.66
N LEU A 72 -3.54 9.07 -15.35
CA LEU A 72 -4.40 8.42 -14.36
C LEU A 72 -5.84 8.96 -14.44
N GLU A 73 -6.03 10.27 -14.64
CA GLU A 73 -7.37 10.85 -14.79
C GLU A 73 -8.08 10.36 -16.05
N LYS A 74 -7.37 10.24 -17.19
CA LYS A 74 -7.95 9.65 -18.41
C LYS A 74 -8.39 8.20 -18.18
N VAL A 75 -7.60 7.42 -17.44
CA VAL A 75 -7.96 6.03 -17.10
C VAL A 75 -9.16 6.02 -16.18
N ARG A 76 -9.16 6.84 -15.12
CA ARG A 76 -10.27 6.97 -14.16
C ARG A 76 -11.59 7.29 -14.88
N GLN A 77 -11.59 8.28 -15.78
CA GLN A 77 -12.78 8.65 -16.56
C GLN A 77 -13.28 7.52 -17.47
N ARG A 78 -12.37 6.71 -18.04
CA ARG A 78 -12.75 5.58 -18.89
C ARG A 78 -13.29 4.41 -18.09
N THR A 79 -12.68 4.14 -16.95
CA THR A 79 -12.93 2.96 -16.12
C THR A 79 -14.16 3.16 -15.24
N PHE A 80 -14.30 4.32 -14.60
CA PHE A 80 -15.41 4.63 -13.70
C PHE A 80 -16.43 5.55 -14.36
N LYS A 81 -16.87 5.17 -15.57
CA LYS A 81 -17.94 5.89 -16.27
C LYS A 81 -19.24 5.72 -15.50
N ASN A 82 -19.68 6.81 -14.88
CA ASN A 82 -21.09 7.09 -14.64
C ASN A 82 -21.54 8.10 -15.68
#